data_AF-A0A6N6WQW1-F1
#
_entry.id   AF-A0A6N6WQW1-F1
#
_cell.length_a   1.000
_cell.length_b   1.000
_cell.length_c   1.000
_cell.angle_alpha   90.00
_cell.angle_beta   90.00
_cell.angle_gamma   90.00
#
_symmetry.space_group_name_H-M   'P 1'
#
loop_
_entity.id
_entity.type
_entity.pdbx_description
1 polymer ?
#
loop_
_entity_poly.entity_id
_entity_poly.type
_entity_poly.pdbx_seq_one_letter_code
_entity_poly.pdbx_strand_id
1 'polypeptide(L)'
;IKEEWLAPEGGTNLQWTDAVTNIRKAKEFHASIINSYHANTYGFHGADPKQASFEHVEWRMKIGQSPTDGSRPPNPQSVMQMSPQAARIEGSTPEYVGGQGKRSHYELHAAKQDGSGDGTVPASSGRMPAGAANVKQWFALKGFKHEPAYKDD
;
A
#
# COMPACT_ATOMS: atom_id res chain seq x y z
N ILE A 1 -9.14 -5.70 -7.12
CA ILE A 1 -8.26 -6.88 -6.96
C ILE A 1 -8.58 -7.87 -8.06
N LYS A 2 -7.65 -8.74 -8.44
CA LYS A 2 -7.96 -9.92 -9.27
C LYS A 2 -8.69 -10.95 -8.40
N GLU A 3 -9.83 -11.45 -8.85
CA GLU A 3 -10.69 -12.32 -8.00
C GLU A 3 -10.02 -13.67 -7.75
N GLU A 4 -9.25 -14.16 -8.72
CA GLU A 4 -8.42 -15.35 -8.59
C GLU A 4 -7.40 -15.26 -7.44
N TRP A 5 -7.01 -14.05 -7.01
CA TRP A 5 -6.13 -13.87 -5.85
C TRP A 5 -6.84 -14.06 -4.51
N LEU A 6 -8.17 -14.09 -4.48
CA LEU A 6 -8.95 -14.42 -3.30
C LEU A 6 -9.13 -15.94 -3.11
N ALA A 7 -8.77 -16.73 -4.12
CA ALA A 7 -8.85 -18.18 -4.11
C ALA A 7 -7.52 -18.82 -4.56
N PRO A 8 -6.41 -18.59 -3.83
CA PRO A 8 -5.11 -19.14 -4.20
C PRO A 8 -5.11 -20.68 -4.13
N GLU A 9 -4.29 -21.32 -4.96
CA GLU A 9 -4.12 -22.77 -4.97
C GLU A 9 -3.71 -23.29 -3.58
N GLY A 10 -4.42 -24.32 -3.09
CA GLY A 10 -4.20 -24.88 -1.75
C GLY A 10 -4.67 -24.00 -0.58
N GLY A 11 -5.18 -22.80 -0.84
CA GLY A 11 -5.71 -21.88 0.17
C GLY A 11 -7.21 -21.99 0.37
N THR A 12 -7.71 -21.33 1.43
CA THR A 12 -9.15 -21.14 1.62
C THR A 12 -9.66 -20.14 0.59
N ASN A 13 -10.65 -20.57 -0.21
CA ASN A 13 -11.32 -19.71 -1.16
C ASN A 13 -12.16 -18.65 -0.42
N LEU A 14 -11.90 -17.37 -0.70
CA LEU A 14 -12.69 -16.24 -0.24
C LEU A 14 -13.50 -15.67 -1.40
N GLN A 15 -14.78 -15.40 -1.16
CA GLN A 15 -15.61 -14.68 -2.11
C GLN A 15 -15.35 -13.17 -2.02
N TRP A 16 -15.65 -12.42 -3.08
CA TRP A 16 -15.56 -10.96 -3.06
C TRP A 16 -16.37 -10.34 -1.90
N THR A 17 -17.53 -10.92 -1.57
CA THR A 17 -18.35 -10.51 -0.42
C THR A 17 -17.64 -10.67 0.92
N ASP A 18 -16.76 -11.66 1.06
CA ASP A 18 -15.95 -11.86 2.26
C ASP A 18 -14.89 -10.77 2.37
N ALA A 19 -14.21 -10.46 1.27
CA ALA A 19 -13.23 -9.38 1.21
C ALA A 19 -13.87 -8.02 1.58
N VAL A 20 -15.02 -7.68 0.98
CA VAL A 20 -15.76 -6.47 1.31
C VAL A 20 -16.19 -6.45 2.78
N THR A 21 -16.61 -7.58 3.32
CA THR A 21 -17.00 -7.70 4.73
C THR A 21 -15.83 -7.49 5.67
N ASN A 22 -14.67 -8.05 5.36
CA ASN A 22 -13.45 -7.88 6.17
C ASN A 22 -12.94 -6.44 6.12
N ILE A 23 -13.00 -5.77 4.97
CA ILE A 23 -12.66 -4.34 4.86
C ILE A 23 -13.59 -3.49 5.73
N ARG A 24 -14.90 -3.81 5.76
CA ARG A 24 -15.86 -3.11 6.62
C ARG A 24 -15.55 -3.31 8.10
N LYS A 25 -15.28 -4.55 8.53
CA LYS A 25 -14.88 -4.86 9.91
C LYS A 25 -13.61 -4.12 10.32
N ALA A 26 -12.61 -4.08 9.44
CA ALA A 26 -11.36 -3.34 9.69
C ALA A 26 -11.64 -1.84 9.87
N LYS A 27 -12.49 -1.25 9.02
CA LYS A 27 -12.92 0.16 9.15
C LYS A 27 -13.61 0.43 10.49
N GLU A 28 -14.55 -0.41 10.88
CA GLU A 28 -15.27 -0.29 12.16
C GLU A 28 -14.31 -0.43 13.34
N PHE A 29 -13.39 -1.40 13.29
CA PHE A 29 -12.37 -1.58 14.30
C PHE A 29 -11.44 -0.37 14.41
N HIS A 30 -10.93 0.16 13.30
CA HIS A 30 -10.10 1.38 13.29
C HIS A 30 -10.81 2.56 13.95
N ALA A 31 -12.12 2.73 13.72
CA ALA A 31 -12.90 3.76 14.37
C ALA A 31 -13.04 3.51 15.88
N SER A 32 -13.20 2.26 16.30
CA SER A 32 -13.33 1.91 17.73
C SER A 32 -12.05 2.10 18.55
N ILE A 33 -10.87 2.03 17.93
CA ILE A 33 -9.58 2.16 18.63
C ILE A 33 -8.94 3.55 18.48
N ILE A 34 -9.58 4.47 17.76
CA ILE A 34 -9.03 5.80 17.55
C ILE A 34 -8.80 6.47 18.92
N ASN A 35 -7.61 7.05 19.10
CA ASN A 35 -7.19 7.73 20.33
C ASN A 35 -7.35 6.90 21.63
N SER A 36 -7.42 5.58 21.52
CA SER A 36 -7.62 4.70 22.67
C SER A 36 -6.28 4.18 23.19
N TYR A 37 -5.71 4.90 24.15
CA TYR A 37 -4.43 4.55 24.80
C TYR A 37 -4.60 4.36 26.30
N HIS A 38 -3.84 3.42 26.86
CA HIS A 38 -3.80 3.19 28.30
C HIS A 38 -3.12 4.37 29.02
N ALA A 39 -3.56 4.72 30.24
CA ALA A 39 -3.05 5.85 31.04
C ALA A 39 -1.53 5.84 31.30
N ASN A 40 -0.90 4.67 31.17
CA ASN A 40 0.54 4.47 31.34
C ASN A 40 1.22 4.06 30.02
N THR A 41 0.91 4.75 28.92
CA THR A 41 1.51 4.44 27.61
C THR A 41 2.84 5.17 27.43
N TYR A 42 3.88 4.39 27.15
CA TYR A 42 5.19 4.84 26.68
C TYR A 42 5.50 4.08 25.40
N GLY A 43 6.11 4.74 24.41
CA GLY A 43 6.51 4.04 23.20
C GLY A 43 7.42 4.87 22.31
N PHE A 44 7.75 4.31 21.16
CA PHE A 44 8.57 4.95 20.16
C PHE A 44 8.16 4.50 18.76
N HIS A 45 8.65 5.22 17.76
CA HIS A 45 8.59 4.82 16.35
C HIS A 45 9.89 5.17 15.64
N GLY A 46 10.18 4.47 14.53
CA GLY A 46 11.24 4.86 13.62
C GLY A 46 10.82 6.06 12.77
N ALA A 47 11.69 7.07 12.72
CA ALA A 47 11.53 8.29 11.95
C ALA A 47 12.84 8.62 11.23
N ASP A 48 13.40 7.63 10.53
CA ASP A 48 14.68 7.75 9.84
C ASP A 48 14.47 7.91 8.32
N PRO A 49 14.95 9.00 7.70
CA PRO A 49 14.99 9.13 6.24
C PRO A 49 15.79 8.02 5.53
N LYS A 50 16.72 7.35 6.24
CA LYS A 50 17.49 6.21 5.71
C LYS A 50 16.71 4.90 5.73
N GLN A 51 15.61 4.82 6.49
CA GLN A 51 14.69 3.69 6.49
C GLN A 51 13.40 4.09 5.76
N ALA A 52 13.52 4.21 4.44
CA ALA A 52 12.43 4.69 3.60
C ALA A 52 11.21 3.75 3.68
N SER A 53 10.03 4.34 3.85
CA SER A 53 8.72 3.66 3.90
C SER A 53 7.77 4.27 2.87
N PHE A 54 6.69 3.57 2.53
CA PHE A 54 5.68 4.06 1.59
C PHE A 54 4.71 5.02 2.29
N GLU A 55 5.03 6.31 2.30
CA GLU A 55 4.13 7.35 2.82
C GLU A 55 2.95 7.54 1.86
N HIS A 56 3.26 7.52 0.56
CA HIS A 56 2.27 7.53 -0.50
C HIS A 56 2.41 6.29 -1.38
N VAL A 57 1.27 5.80 -1.87
CA VAL A 57 1.22 4.78 -2.93
C VAL A 57 0.84 5.48 -4.23
N GLU A 58 1.84 5.84 -5.02
CA GLU A 58 1.65 6.53 -6.30
C GLU A 58 1.81 5.57 -7.48
N TRP A 59 0.94 5.73 -8.48
CA TRP A 59 1.09 5.10 -9.79
C TRP A 59 1.33 6.14 -10.86
N ARG A 60 2.39 5.97 -11.64
CA ARG A 60 2.78 6.86 -12.74
C ARG A 60 2.46 6.20 -14.07
N MET A 61 1.56 6.80 -14.82
CA MET A 61 1.20 6.33 -16.14
C MET A 61 2.15 6.88 -17.21
N LYS A 62 2.63 6.01 -18.09
CA LYS A 62 3.42 6.36 -19.27
C LYS A 62 2.74 5.80 -20.52
N ILE A 63 2.97 6.45 -21.67
CA ILE A 63 2.56 5.90 -22.97
C ILE A 63 3.41 4.66 -23.23
N GLY A 64 2.77 3.54 -23.54
CA GLY A 64 3.43 2.27 -23.85
C GLY A 64 3.85 2.19 -25.31
N GLN A 65 4.45 1.05 -25.68
CA GLN A 65 4.68 0.73 -27.08
C GLN A 65 3.39 0.20 -27.71
N SER A 66 2.81 0.95 -28.64
CA SER A 66 1.50 0.64 -29.23
C SER A 66 1.34 -0.82 -29.65
N PRO A 67 0.18 -1.44 -29.34
CA PRO A 67 -0.18 -2.76 -29.84
C PRO A 67 -0.22 -2.81 -31.37
N THR A 68 0.05 -3.98 -31.94
CA THR A 68 0.05 -4.21 -33.40
C THR A 68 -1.31 -4.63 -33.94
N ASP A 69 -2.29 -4.84 -33.07
CA ASP A 69 -3.64 -5.31 -33.39
C ASP A 69 -4.59 -4.19 -33.88
N GLY A 70 -4.10 -2.95 -33.98
CA GLY A 70 -4.90 -1.80 -34.39
C GLY A 70 -5.91 -1.33 -33.34
N SER A 71 -5.86 -1.86 -32.11
CA SER A 71 -6.72 -1.39 -31.02
C SER A 71 -6.45 0.09 -30.72
N ARG A 72 -7.50 0.82 -30.34
CA ARG A 72 -7.39 2.24 -29.98
C ARG A 72 -6.99 2.37 -28.50
N PRO A 73 -6.08 3.30 -28.13
CA PRO A 73 -5.78 3.55 -26.73
C PRO A 73 -7.01 4.06 -25.99
N PRO A 74 -7.25 3.60 -24.74
CA PRO A 74 -8.32 4.12 -23.91
C PRO A 74 -8.04 5.57 -23.53
N ASN A 75 -9.08 6.28 -23.11
CA ASN A 75 -8.94 7.63 -22.56
C ASN A 75 -8.10 7.57 -21.26
N PRO A 76 -7.09 8.45 -21.08
CA PRO A 76 -6.23 8.44 -19.88
C PRO A 76 -6.98 8.50 -18.55
N GLN A 77 -8.05 9.30 -18.46
CA GLN A 77 -8.87 9.38 -17.25
C GLN A 77 -9.66 8.09 -16.99
N SER A 78 -10.07 7.37 -18.04
CA SER A 78 -10.75 6.07 -17.87
C SER A 78 -9.82 4.99 -17.32
N VAL A 79 -8.51 5.07 -17.56
CA VAL A 79 -7.52 4.10 -17.04
C VAL A 79 -7.54 4.07 -15.51
N MET A 80 -7.71 5.23 -14.86
CA MET A 80 -7.79 5.34 -13.40
C MET A 80 -9.02 4.66 -12.80
N GLN A 81 -10.04 4.38 -13.61
CA GLN A 81 -11.30 3.76 -13.19
C GLN A 81 -11.40 2.30 -13.66
N MET A 82 -10.39 1.78 -14.35
CA MET A 82 -10.40 0.41 -14.86
C MET A 82 -10.40 -0.60 -13.73
N SER A 83 -11.10 -1.71 -13.96
CA SER A 83 -10.98 -2.86 -13.09
C SER A 83 -9.58 -3.48 -13.23
N PRO A 84 -9.02 -4.07 -12.16
CA PRO A 84 -7.78 -4.83 -12.24
C PRO A 84 -7.81 -5.99 -13.24
N GLN A 85 -9.00 -6.46 -13.64
CA GLN A 85 -9.20 -7.47 -14.69
C GLN A 85 -8.94 -6.92 -16.10
N ALA A 86 -9.14 -5.61 -16.31
CA ALA A 86 -8.93 -4.95 -17.61
C ALA A 86 -7.45 -4.55 -17.84
N ALA A 87 -6.60 -4.67 -16.83
CA ALA A 87 -5.17 -4.45 -16.91
C ALA A 87 -4.41 -5.76 -16.72
N ARG A 88 -3.26 -5.87 -17.39
CA ARG A 88 -2.35 -6.99 -17.21
C ARG A 88 -1.49 -6.70 -15.98
N ILE A 89 -2.02 -7.09 -14.83
CA ILE A 89 -1.41 -6.93 -13.51
C ILE A 89 -0.79 -8.26 -13.06
N GLU A 90 0.52 -8.33 -12.99
CA GLU A 90 1.27 -9.56 -12.67
C GLU A 90 2.09 -9.45 -11.38
N GLY A 91 1.91 -8.36 -10.61
CA GLY A 91 2.66 -8.13 -9.37
C GLY A 91 4.07 -7.63 -9.62
N SER A 92 4.30 -7.04 -10.79
CA SER A 92 5.57 -6.44 -11.18
C SER A 92 5.35 -5.00 -11.63
N THR A 93 6.44 -4.24 -11.79
CA THR A 93 6.34 -2.90 -12.36
C THR A 93 7.27 -2.80 -13.58
N PRO A 94 6.76 -2.35 -14.75
CA PRO A 94 5.41 -1.82 -14.99
C PRO A 94 4.31 -2.88 -15.13
N GLU A 95 3.08 -2.47 -14.81
CA GLU A 95 1.85 -3.16 -15.22
C GLU A 95 1.33 -2.57 -16.55
N TYR A 96 0.58 -3.35 -17.34
CA TYR A 96 0.27 -2.96 -18.72
C TYR A 96 -1.23 -2.79 -18.98
N VAL A 97 -1.60 -1.74 -19.74
CA VAL A 97 -2.98 -1.50 -20.20
C VAL A 97 -3.11 -1.80 -21.68
N GLY A 98 -3.87 -2.84 -22.01
CA GLY A 98 -4.04 -3.35 -23.38
C GLY A 98 -2.77 -4.00 -23.96
N GLY A 99 -2.88 -4.42 -25.22
CA GLY A 99 -1.80 -5.11 -25.95
C GLY A 99 -1.44 -6.48 -25.38
N GLN A 100 -0.29 -6.99 -25.80
CA GLN A 100 0.24 -8.31 -25.46
C GLN A 100 1.75 -8.24 -25.26
N GLY A 101 2.30 -9.11 -24.41
CA GLY A 101 3.72 -9.08 -24.04
C GLY A 101 4.15 -7.69 -23.53
N LYS A 102 5.26 -7.17 -24.04
CA LYS A 102 5.77 -5.82 -23.64
C LYS A 102 5.11 -4.65 -24.38
N ARG A 103 4.16 -4.90 -25.29
CA ARG A 103 3.42 -3.85 -26.00
C ARG A 103 2.13 -3.50 -25.28
N SER A 104 1.83 -2.22 -25.12
CA SER A 104 0.64 -1.72 -24.44
C SER A 104 0.31 -0.30 -24.89
N HIS A 105 -0.92 0.12 -24.63
CA HIS A 105 -1.30 1.53 -24.80
C HIS A 105 -0.68 2.40 -23.71
N TYR A 106 -0.70 1.88 -22.47
CA TYR A 106 -0.08 2.54 -21.33
C TYR A 106 0.68 1.54 -20.46
N GLU A 107 1.68 2.04 -19.76
CA GLU A 107 2.40 1.37 -18.69
C GLU A 107 2.12 2.08 -17.36
N LEU A 108 1.83 1.31 -16.32
CA LEU A 108 1.59 1.80 -14.97
C LEU A 108 2.79 1.44 -14.09
N HIS A 109 3.51 2.46 -13.64
CA HIS A 109 4.72 2.32 -12.82
C HIS A 109 4.41 2.65 -11.37
N ALA A 110 4.54 1.69 -10.45
CA ALA A 110 4.41 1.96 -9.03
C ALA A 110 5.64 2.77 -8.56
N ALA A 111 5.41 3.86 -7.85
CA ALA A 111 6.50 4.62 -7.25
C ALA A 111 7.18 3.81 -6.13
N LYS A 112 8.43 4.16 -5.83
CA LYS A 112 9.17 3.62 -4.68
C LYS A 112 8.80 4.36 -3.39
N GLN A 113 9.34 3.88 -2.28
CA GLN A 113 9.25 4.54 -0.98
C GLN A 113 9.67 6.01 -1.07
N ASP A 114 8.93 6.87 -0.39
CA ASP A 114 9.00 8.33 -0.52
C ASP A 114 9.01 9.07 0.82
N GLY A 115 8.75 8.37 1.93
CA GLY A 115 8.78 8.95 3.27
C GLY A 115 9.80 8.29 4.20
N SER A 116 10.16 9.02 5.26
CA SER A 116 10.90 8.45 6.39
C SER A 116 10.03 7.47 7.18
N GLY A 117 10.65 6.53 7.87
CA GLY A 117 9.95 5.59 8.75
C GLY A 117 10.92 4.61 9.40
N ASP A 118 10.48 3.37 9.51
CA ASP A 118 11.28 2.22 9.98
C ASP A 118 11.47 1.13 8.88
N GLY A 119 11.11 1.45 7.64
CA GLY A 119 11.13 0.52 6.50
C GLY A 119 9.82 -0.24 6.29
N THR A 120 8.84 -0.10 7.18
CA THR A 120 7.48 -0.67 7.05
C THR A 120 6.42 0.37 7.39
N VAL A 121 6.50 0.98 8.56
CA VAL A 121 5.59 2.00 9.06
C VAL A 121 6.15 3.39 8.72
N PRO A 122 5.44 4.19 7.91
CA PRO A 122 5.83 5.57 7.66
C PRO A 122 5.78 6.40 8.94
N ALA A 123 6.66 7.39 9.05
CA ALA A 123 6.77 8.25 10.22
C ALA A 123 5.47 8.99 10.53
N SER A 124 4.64 9.30 9.52
CA SER A 124 3.33 9.93 9.71
C SER A 124 2.35 9.06 10.49
N SER A 125 2.39 7.74 10.29
CA SER A 125 1.58 6.78 11.03
C SER A 125 2.18 6.55 12.42
N GLY A 126 3.49 6.31 12.48
CA GLY A 126 4.20 6.03 13.74
C GLY A 126 4.14 7.17 14.77
N ARG A 127 4.02 8.43 14.32
CA ARG A 127 3.88 9.59 15.20
C ARG A 127 2.48 9.81 15.76
N MET A 128 1.46 9.13 15.24
CA MET A 128 0.05 9.36 15.63
C MET A 128 -0.18 9.32 17.15
N PRO A 129 0.45 8.43 17.93
CA PRO A 129 0.28 8.40 19.38
C PRO A 129 0.86 9.61 20.12
N ALA A 130 1.82 10.35 19.56
CA ALA A 130 2.60 11.35 20.28
C ALA A 130 1.79 12.51 20.88
N GLY A 131 0.63 12.82 20.31
CA GLY A 131 -0.28 13.86 20.80
C GLY A 131 -1.57 13.33 21.45
N ALA A 132 -1.70 12.01 21.60
CA ALA A 132 -2.93 11.43 22.12
C ALA A 132 -3.02 11.57 23.64
N ALA A 133 -4.26 11.69 24.13
CA ALA A 133 -4.52 11.60 25.56
C ALA A 133 -3.96 10.28 26.11
N ASN A 134 -3.54 10.27 27.39
CA ASN A 134 -2.99 9.12 28.10
C ASN A 134 -1.61 8.60 27.66
N VAL A 135 -1.02 9.15 26.59
CA VAL A 135 0.37 8.87 26.23
C VAL A 135 1.30 9.73 27.07
N LYS A 136 2.11 9.09 27.92
CA LYS A 136 3.04 9.78 28.82
C LYS A 136 4.31 10.22 28.10
N GLN A 137 4.78 9.41 27.16
CA GLN A 137 5.98 9.69 26.38
C GLN A 137 5.95 8.92 25.06
N TRP A 138 6.32 9.58 23.97
CA TRP A 138 6.47 8.95 22.65
C TRP A 138 7.74 9.46 21.96
N PHE A 139 8.65 8.56 21.63
CA PHE A 139 9.93 8.93 21.03
C PHE A 139 9.93 8.76 19.50
N ALA A 140 10.56 9.69 18.81
CA ALA A 140 10.89 9.58 17.39
C ALA A 140 12.36 9.21 17.27
N LEU A 141 12.66 7.95 16.93
CA LEU A 141 14.02 7.43 16.92
C LEU A 141 14.56 7.28 15.50
N LYS A 142 15.87 7.46 15.33
CA LYS A 142 16.59 7.20 14.08
C LYS A 142 17.44 5.94 14.24
N GLY A 143 17.73 5.27 13.13
CA GLY A 143 18.52 4.03 13.12
C GLY A 143 17.71 2.75 13.33
N PHE A 144 16.45 2.84 13.77
CA PHE A 144 15.60 1.69 14.05
C PHE A 144 14.86 1.23 12.79
N LYS A 145 15.01 -0.05 12.47
CA LYS A 145 14.20 -0.75 11.45
C LYS A 145 13.03 -1.46 12.11
N HIS A 146 11.97 -1.72 11.35
CA HIS A 146 10.75 -2.33 11.87
C HIS A 146 10.98 -3.70 12.54
N GLU A 147 11.55 -4.65 11.80
CA GLU A 147 11.73 -6.03 12.27
C GLU A 147 12.76 -6.18 13.42
N PRO A 148 13.94 -5.53 13.40
CA PRO A 148 14.92 -5.64 14.48
C PRO A 148 14.79 -4.55 15.56
N ALA A 149 13.71 -3.77 15.62
CA ALA A 149 13.58 -2.60 16.50
C ALA A 149 13.91 -2.84 17.98
N TYR A 150 13.76 -4.08 18.46
CA TYR A 150 14.02 -4.48 19.86
C TYR A 150 15.31 -5.31 20.02
N LYS A 151 16.16 -5.35 18.99
CA LYS A 151 17.49 -5.98 19.00
C LYS A 151 18.62 -4.95 18.96
N ASP A 152 18.27 -3.69 18.79
CA ASP A 152 19.21 -2.58 18.77
C ASP A 152 19.34 -2.06 20.22
N ASP A 153 20.48 -2.33 20.86
CA ASP A 153 20.85 -1.89 22.22
C ASP A 153 21.45 -0.47 22.25
#